data_AF-A0A2D6K0U1-F1
#
_entry.id   AF-A0A2D6K0U1-F1
#
_cell.length_a   1.000
_cell.length_b   1.000
_cell.length_c   1.000
_cell.angle_alpha   90.00
_cell.angle_beta   90.00
_cell.angle_gamma   90.00
#
_symmetry.space_group_name_H-M   'P 1'
#
loop_
_entity.id
_entity.type
_entity.pdbx_description
1 polymer ?
#
loop_
_entity_poly.entity_id
_entity_poly.type
_entity_poly.pdbx_seq_one_letter_code
_entity_poly.pdbx_strand_id
1 'polypeptide(L)' 'MEDQEELAVKLAEYRSEHAALDEMLERIHTSNQPVNLLHMQQLKKKKLWLKDMIQKIESDLIDDIIA' A
#
# COMPACT_ATOMS: atom_id res chain seq x y z
N MET A 1 2.71 -9.94 -22.36
CA MET A 1 1.38 -10.05 -21.73
C MET A 1 1.46 -10.66 -20.33
N GLU A 2 2.33 -11.65 -20.05
CA GLU A 2 2.56 -12.15 -18.67
C GLU A 2 2.94 -11.02 -17.69
N ASP A 3 3.76 -10.05 -18.10
CA ASP A 3 4.16 -8.93 -17.24
C ASP A 3 2.97 -8.10 -16.74
N GLN A 4 1.93 -7.92 -17.55
CA GLN A 4 0.80 -7.04 -17.22
C GLN A 4 -0.15 -7.71 -16.23
N GLU A 5 -0.40 -9.01 -16.38
CA GLU A 5 -1.17 -9.81 -15.42
C GLU A 5 -0.42 -9.90 -14.08
N GLU A 6 0.90 -10.12 -14.09
CA GLU A 6 1.70 -10.12 -12.86
C GLU A 6 1.68 -8.77 -12.14
N LEU A 7 1.78 -7.67 -12.88
CA LEU A 7 1.67 -6.31 -12.33
C LEU A 7 0.28 -6.06 -11.75
N ALA A 8 -0.78 -6.52 -12.40
CA ALA A 8 -2.16 -6.40 -11.90
C ALA A 8 -2.36 -7.19 -10.59
N VAL A 9 -1.79 -8.40 -10.48
CA VAL A 9 -1.82 -9.20 -9.25
C VAL A 9 -1.06 -8.47 -8.13
N LYS A 10 0.18 -8.03 -8.38
CA LYS A 10 0.98 -7.26 -7.40
C LYS A 10 0.27 -5.98 -6.97
N LEU A 11 -0.38 -5.29 -7.90
CA LEU A 11 -1.17 -4.09 -7.60
C LEU A 11 -2.33 -4.41 -6.65
N ALA A 12 -3.06 -5.49 -6.90
CA ALA A 12 -4.15 -5.93 -6.03
C ALA A 12 -3.64 -6.30 -4.63
N GLU A 13 -2.51 -7.00 -4.54
CA GLU A 13 -1.86 -7.34 -3.27
C GLU A 13 -1.46 -6.10 -2.49
N TYR A 14 -0.74 -5.16 -3.12
CA TYR A 14 -0.32 -3.92 -2.46
C TYR A 14 -1.48 -3.04 -2.04
N ARG A 15 -2.56 -2.97 -2.84
CA ARG A 15 -3.78 -2.25 -2.47
C ARG A 15 -4.46 -2.90 -1.25
N SER A 16 -4.55 -4.23 -1.22
CA SER A 16 -5.10 -4.95 -0.08
C SER A 16 -4.26 -4.74 1.19
N GLU A 17 -2.94 -4.82 1.07
CA GLU A 17 -2.04 -4.60 2.21
C GLU A 17 -2.08 -3.15 2.70
N HIS A 18 -2.15 -2.18 1.79
CA HIS A 18 -2.32 -0.77 2.13
C HIS A 18 -3.63 -0.53 2.89
N ALA A 19 -4.74 -1.12 2.43
CA ALA A 19 -6.03 -1.02 3.12
C ALA A 19 -5.99 -1.64 4.52
N ALA A 20 -5.36 -2.81 4.67
CA ALA A 20 -5.20 -3.47 5.97
C ALA A 20 -4.35 -2.64 6.95
N LEU A 21 -3.30 -1.98 6.46
CA LEU A 21 -2.50 -1.05 7.28
C LEU A 21 -3.32 0.18 7.69
N ASP A 22 -4.21 0.66 6.84
CA ASP A 22 -5.09 1.77 7.17
C ASP A 22 -6.05 1.43 8.30
N GLU A 23 -6.73 0.29 8.20
CA GLU A 23 -7.58 -0.19 9.30
C GLU A 23 -6.78 -0.40 10.60
N MET A 24 -5.55 -0.91 10.50
CA MET A 24 -4.69 -1.08 11.66
C MET A 24 -4.34 0.26 12.31
N LEU A 25 -4.01 1.27 11.51
CA LEU A 25 -3.75 2.62 12.00
C LEU A 25 -5.01 3.23 12.64
N GLU A 26 -6.18 3.06 12.06
CA GLU A 26 -7.45 3.52 12.63
C GLU A 26 -7.77 2.84 13.97
N ARG A 27 -7.55 1.53 14.06
CA ARG A 27 -7.71 0.77 15.31
C ARG A 27 -6.77 1.28 16.39
N ILE A 28 -5.51 1.56 16.05
CA ILE A 28 -4.54 2.14 16.99
C ILE A 28 -4.97 3.55 17.42
N HIS A 29 -5.48 4.37 16.48
CA HIS A 29 -5.96 5.72 16.78
C HIS A 29 -7.21 5.74 17.66
N THR A 30 -8.10 4.77 17.52
CA THR A 30 -9.34 4.67 18.29
C THR A 30 -9.13 3.98 19.65
N SER A 31 -8.06 3.19 19.78
CA SER A 31 -7.69 2.53 21.03
C SER A 31 -7.14 3.54 22.04
N ASN A 32 -7.63 3.47 23.28
CA ASN A 32 -7.10 4.25 24.40
C ASN A 32 -5.77 3.70 24.96
N GLN A 33 -5.13 2.76 24.27
CA GLN A 33 -3.87 2.18 24.71
C GLN A 33 -2.69 3.09 24.38
N PRO A 34 -1.63 3.10 25.21
CA PRO A 34 -0.41 3.85 24.91
C PRO A 34 0.19 3.36 23.60
N VAL A 35 0.20 4.24 22.61
CA VAL A 35 0.73 3.95 21.27
C VAL A 35 2.26 4.02 21.31
N ASN A 36 2.91 2.95 20.86
CA ASN A 36 4.35 2.99 20.63
C ASN A 36 4.64 3.85 19.39
N LEU A 37 5.23 5.03 19.61
CA LEU A 37 5.55 6.00 18.54
C LEU A 37 6.46 5.41 17.46
N LEU A 38 7.41 4.54 17.82
CA LEU A 38 8.29 3.88 16.85
C LEU A 38 7.49 2.91 15.97
N HIS A 39 6.58 2.15 16.57
CA HIS A 39 5.70 1.25 15.82
C HIS A 39 4.79 2.04 14.86
N MET A 40 4.23 3.16 15.33
CA MET A 40 3.40 4.03 14.48
C MET A 40 4.18 4.63 13.31
N GLN A 41 5.43 5.05 13.54
CA GLN A 41 6.31 5.55 12.48
C GLN A 41 6.62 4.47 11.44
N GLN A 42 6.88 3.23 11.87
CA GLN A 42 7.11 2.10 10.97
C GLN A 42 5.89 1.79 10.11
N LEU A 43 4.69 1.76 10.71
CA LEU A 43 3.44 1.53 9.98
C LEU A 43 3.17 2.63 8.94
N LYS A 44 3.34 3.91 9.32
CA LYS A 44 3.19 5.03 8.40
C LYS A 44 4.20 4.99 7.26
N LYS A 45 5.46 4.62 7.55
CA LYS A 45 6.50 4.47 6.53
C LYS A 45 6.16 3.32 5.56
N LYS A 46 5.68 2.19 6.08
CA LYS A 46 5.24 1.05 5.25
C LYS A 46 4.05 1.43 4.37
N LYS A 47 3.07 2.15 4.93
CA LYS A 47 1.93 2.68 4.18
C LYS A 47 2.37 3.59 3.04
N LEU A 48 3.29 4.52 3.31
CA LEU A 48 3.83 5.42 2.28
C LEU A 48 4.53 4.65 1.15
N TRP A 49 5.38 3.67 1.51
CA TRP A 49 6.05 2.85 0.52
C TRP A 49 5.09 2.05 -0.36
N LEU A 50 4.03 1.46 0.23
CA LEU A 50 3.00 0.75 -0.55
C LEU A 50 2.28 1.70 -1.50
N LYS A 51 1.94 2.91 -1.05
CA LYS A 51 1.33 3.93 -1.92
C LYS A 51 2.24 4.27 -3.10
N ASP A 52 3.54 4.46 -2.86
CA ASP A 52 4.50 4.78 -3.93
C ASP A 52 4.62 3.61 -4.93
N MET A 53 4.59 2.36 -4.46
CA MET A 53 4.62 1.18 -5.33
C MET A 53 3.34 0.97 -6.12
N ILE A 54 2.18 1.22 -5.51
CA ILE A 54 0.89 1.25 -6.21
C ILE A 54 0.94 2.27 -7.34
N GLN A 55 1.36 3.50 -7.07
CA GLN A 55 1.44 4.55 -8.09
C GLN A 55 2.42 4.21 -9.21
N LYS A 56 3.56 3.59 -8.88
CA LYS A 56 4.53 3.16 -9.89
C LYS A 56 3.95 2.09 -10.81
N ILE A 57 3.33 1.05 -10.23
CA ILE A 57 2.72 -0.03 -11.02
C ILE A 57 1.54 0.49 -11.85
N GLU A 58 0.73 1.38 -11.29
CA GLU A 58 -0.36 2.05 -12.03
C GLU A 58 0.18 2.85 -13.21
N SER A 59 1.28 3.59 -13.03
CA SER A 59 1.93 4.34 -14.11
C SER A 59 2.45 3.40 -15.21
N ASP A 60 3.16 2.33 -14.82
CA ASP A 60 3.72 1.35 -15.77
C ASP A 60 2.60 0.65 -16.57
N LEU A 61 1.46 0.33 -15.91
CA LEU A 61 0.28 -0.24 -16.56
C LEU A 61 -0.42 0.76 -17.50
N ILE A 62 -0.49 2.05 -17.13
CA ILE A 62 -1.09 3.10 -17.97
C ILE A 62 -0.23 3.33 -19.22
N ASP A 63 1.09 3.41 -19.07
CA ASP A 63 2.01 3.63 -20.18
C ASP A 63 1.94 2.47 -21.19
N ASP A 64 1.81 1.23 -20.73
CA ASP A 64 1.65 0.04 -21.59
C ASP A 64 0.29 -0.02 -22.32
N ILE A 65 -0.76 0.61 -21.79
CA ILE A 65 -2.08 0.71 -22.46
C ILE A 65 -2.07 1.77 -23.58
N ILE A 66 -1.21 2.79 -23.47
CA ILE A 66 -1.18 3.95 -24.37
C ILE A 66 -0.06 3.84 -25.43
N ALA A 67 0.93 2.97 -25.21
CA ALA A 67 2.01 2.66 -26.16
C ALA A 67 1.51 1.85 -27.38
#